data_AF-A0A1G6MRY0-F1
#
_entry.id   AF-A0A1G6MRY0-F1
#
_cell.length_a   1.000
_cell.length_b   1.000
_cell.length_c   1.000
_cell.angle_alpha   90.00
_cell.angle_beta   90.00
_cell.angle_gamma   90.00
#
_symmetry.space_group_name_H-M   'P 1'
#
loop_
_entity.id
_entity.type
_entity.pdbx_description
1 polymer ?
#
loop_
_entity_poly.entity_id
_entity_poly.type
_entity_poly.pdbx_seq_one_letter_code
_entity_poly.pdbx_strand_id
1 'polypeptide(L)'
;MGYFAAPLIVAILTAILAAIITVVDSLVNNYGEVELDINEGSKKIKVDGGNPLLTTLSEQGIFIPSACGGRGSCGACKVKVLSDIGPILPTEAPLLEENEKKEGIRLSCQIKVKEDIKIEIPEELFNVREFKTKIESIKDMTHDIKEVRLELLEPESIDFKAGQYSQLIIPKYGKIKEQTQRAYSISSVPSDKSHLEFLIRLVPGGIATTYVHEHLEEGQNLNIVGPFGDFYRRDTDATMVCVAGGSGMAPIKSIIEDMYEKEMFDREIWYFFGARSKKDLYYVEYFEEMEKKMKNLHFIPALSDPEPEDKWEGETGLITDVLDKYLKNQIDNEKEKEGYLCGSPGMLNACINVMKDNQMKEDKIYYDKFA
;
A
#
# COMPACT_ATOMS: atom_id res chain seq x y z
N MET A 1 -21.32 -59.85 16.09
CA MET A 1 -21.32 -59.39 14.69
C MET A 1 -22.06 -58.06 14.44
N GLY A 2 -22.90 -57.54 15.34
CA GLY A 2 -23.72 -56.34 15.06
C GLY A 2 -23.06 -54.96 15.26
N TYR A 3 -21.92 -54.85 15.95
CA TYR A 3 -21.34 -53.55 16.30
C TYR A 3 -20.64 -52.83 15.13
N PHE A 4 -20.24 -53.55 14.09
CA PHE A 4 -19.56 -52.96 12.91
C PHE A 4 -20.50 -52.61 11.76
N ALA A 5 -21.76 -53.08 11.78
CA ALA A 5 -22.71 -52.85 10.70
C ALA A 5 -23.07 -51.37 10.54
N ALA A 6 -23.38 -50.68 11.65
CA ALA A 6 -23.73 -49.27 11.61
C ALA A 6 -22.57 -48.36 11.16
N PRO A 7 -21.33 -48.49 11.69
CA PRO A 7 -20.17 -47.75 11.17
C PRO A 7 -19.90 -48.01 9.68
N LEU A 8 -20.04 -49.24 9.21
CA LEU A 8 -19.80 -49.61 7.81
C LEU A 8 -20.83 -48.96 6.87
N ILE A 9 -22.11 -48.96 7.26
CA ILE A 9 -23.18 -48.32 6.48
C ILE A 9 -22.94 -46.81 6.40
N VAL A 10 -22.58 -46.16 7.52
CA VAL A 10 -22.26 -44.72 7.52
C VAL A 10 -21.07 -44.42 6.62
N ALA A 11 -19.98 -45.20 6.72
CA ALA A 11 -18.80 -45.02 5.88
C ALA A 11 -19.12 -45.14 4.38
N ILE A 12 -19.92 -46.15 4.00
CA ILE A 12 -20.35 -46.35 2.61
C ILE A 12 -21.20 -45.17 2.14
N LEU A 13 -22.18 -44.73 2.94
CA LEU A 13 -23.03 -43.59 2.58
C LEU A 13 -22.21 -42.30 2.43
N THR A 14 -21.26 -42.03 3.34
CA THR A 14 -20.37 -40.87 3.23
C THR A 14 -19.46 -40.95 2.01
N ALA A 15 -18.96 -42.14 1.67
CA ALA A 15 -18.12 -42.33 0.49
C ALA A 15 -18.91 -42.13 -0.81
N ILE A 16 -20.16 -42.62 -0.87
CA ILE A 16 -21.06 -42.41 -2.01
C ILE A 16 -21.38 -40.93 -2.15
N LEU A 17 -21.74 -40.24 -1.06
CA LEU A 17 -22.04 -38.81 -1.10
C LEU A 17 -20.81 -37.99 -1.54
N ALA A 18 -19.63 -38.30 -1.00
CA ALA A 18 -18.38 -37.68 -1.42
C ALA A 18 -18.10 -37.91 -2.91
N ALA A 19 -18.28 -39.13 -3.41
CA ALA A 19 -18.10 -39.45 -4.82
C ALA A 19 -19.09 -38.70 -5.72
N ILE A 20 -20.37 -38.62 -5.33
CA ILE A 20 -21.38 -37.84 -6.07
C ILE A 20 -20.98 -36.36 -6.10
N ILE A 21 -20.57 -35.78 -4.97
CA ILE A 21 -20.12 -34.39 -4.90
C ILE A 21 -18.91 -34.19 -5.82
N THR A 22 -17.90 -35.06 -5.79
CA THR A 22 -16.73 -34.97 -6.67
C THR A 22 -17.11 -35.05 -8.15
N VAL A 23 -18.02 -35.95 -8.53
CA VAL A 23 -18.47 -36.08 -9.92
C VAL A 23 -19.25 -34.84 -10.35
N VAL A 24 -20.20 -34.38 -9.53
CA VAL A 24 -20.97 -33.16 -9.81
C VAL A 24 -20.05 -31.95 -9.93
N ASP A 25 -19.10 -31.80 -9.02
CA ASP A 25 -18.11 -30.71 -9.04
C ASP A 25 -17.26 -30.77 -10.32
N SER A 26 -16.80 -31.96 -10.71
CA SER A 26 -16.02 -32.16 -11.95
C SER A 26 -16.79 -31.89 -13.24
N LEU A 27 -18.14 -31.92 -13.21
CA LEU A 27 -18.99 -31.69 -14.37
C LEU A 27 -19.54 -30.26 -14.42
N VAL A 28 -19.88 -29.69 -13.26
CA VAL A 28 -20.55 -28.38 -13.14
C VAL A 28 -19.56 -27.24 -12.90
N ASN A 29 -18.48 -27.48 -12.17
CA ASN A 29 -17.43 -26.49 -11.89
C ASN A 29 -16.19 -26.64 -12.79
N ASN A 30 -16.24 -27.50 -13.81
CA ASN A 30 -15.21 -27.54 -14.84
C ASN A 30 -15.58 -26.56 -15.96
N TYR A 31 -15.12 -25.32 -15.81
CA TYR A 31 -15.33 -24.24 -16.77
C TYR A 31 -14.41 -24.38 -18.01
N GLY A 32 -13.52 -25.38 -18.03
CA GLY A 32 -12.56 -25.61 -19.10
C GLY A 32 -11.44 -24.57 -19.12
N GLU A 33 -10.64 -24.63 -20.19
CA GLU A 33 -9.63 -23.62 -20.48
C GLU A 33 -10.32 -22.38 -21.08
N VAL A 34 -10.06 -21.22 -20.49
CA VAL A 34 -10.62 -19.92 -20.89
C VAL A 34 -9.50 -18.96 -21.25
N GLU A 35 -9.76 -18.04 -22.18
CA GLU A 35 -8.80 -17.04 -22.63
C GLU A 35 -8.98 -15.73 -21.85
N LEU A 36 -7.90 -15.28 -21.20
CA LEU A 36 -7.77 -13.92 -20.68
C LEU A 36 -7.03 -13.07 -21.71
N ASP A 37 -7.72 -12.05 -22.21
CA ASP A 37 -7.17 -11.08 -23.16
C ASP A 37 -6.90 -9.76 -22.43
N ILE A 38 -5.62 -9.42 -22.30
CA ILE A 38 -5.14 -8.27 -21.53
C ILE A 38 -4.64 -7.19 -22.51
N ASN A 39 -5.16 -5.97 -22.34
CA ASN A 39 -4.82 -4.79 -23.14
C ASN A 39 -4.94 -5.05 -24.66
N GLU A 40 -6.13 -5.48 -25.08
CA GLU A 40 -6.52 -5.67 -26.49
C GLU A 40 -5.54 -6.54 -27.31
N GLY A 41 -5.12 -7.67 -26.74
CA GLY A 41 -4.24 -8.64 -27.39
C GLY A 41 -2.75 -8.47 -27.09
N SER A 42 -2.37 -7.48 -26.27
CA SER A 42 -0.99 -7.31 -25.82
C SER A 42 -0.47 -8.57 -25.08
N LYS A 43 -1.33 -9.20 -24.28
CA LYS A 43 -1.03 -10.48 -23.64
C LYS A 43 -2.29 -11.35 -23.59
N LYS A 44 -2.23 -12.50 -24.25
CA LYS A 44 -3.28 -13.52 -24.22
C LYS A 44 -2.82 -14.73 -23.43
N ILE A 45 -3.59 -15.11 -22.42
CA ILE A 45 -3.24 -16.19 -21.51
C ILE A 45 -4.39 -17.18 -21.45
N LYS A 46 -4.05 -18.46 -21.61
CA LYS A 46 -4.98 -19.58 -21.41
C LYS A 46 -4.87 -20.03 -19.97
N VAL A 47 -5.99 -20.06 -19.26
CA VAL A 47 -6.06 -20.37 -17.83
C VAL A 47 -7.21 -21.31 -17.55
N ASP A 48 -7.11 -22.05 -16.45
CA ASP A 48 -8.21 -22.88 -15.97
C ASP A 48 -9.30 -21.98 -15.36
N GLY A 49 -10.53 -22.14 -15.83
CA GLY A 49 -11.68 -21.41 -15.30
C GLY A 49 -12.10 -21.89 -13.89
N GLY A 50 -12.79 -21.01 -13.15
CA GLY A 50 -13.38 -21.27 -11.83
C GLY A 50 -12.74 -20.47 -10.69
N ASN A 51 -11.47 -20.09 -10.84
CA ASN A 51 -10.74 -19.30 -9.85
C ASN A 51 -11.07 -17.80 -9.93
N PRO A 52 -10.88 -17.04 -8.83
CA PRO A 52 -10.96 -15.59 -8.86
C PRO A 52 -9.90 -14.98 -9.78
N LEU A 53 -10.27 -13.94 -10.53
CA LEU A 53 -9.39 -13.26 -11.48
C LEU A 53 -8.09 -12.76 -10.83
N LEU A 54 -8.16 -12.28 -9.57
CA LEU A 54 -6.96 -11.89 -8.82
C LEU A 54 -5.93 -13.03 -8.69
N THR A 55 -6.40 -14.22 -8.30
CA THR A 55 -5.54 -15.39 -8.10
C THR A 55 -5.01 -15.89 -9.43
N THR A 56 -5.88 -15.98 -10.44
CA THR A 56 -5.53 -16.38 -11.80
C THR A 56 -4.46 -15.47 -12.40
N LEU A 57 -4.55 -14.15 -12.22
CA LEU A 57 -3.52 -13.21 -12.68
C LEU A 57 -2.21 -13.40 -11.92
N SER A 58 -2.27 -13.57 -10.59
CA SER A 58 -1.08 -13.76 -9.75
C SER A 58 -0.31 -15.03 -10.13
N GLU A 59 -1.00 -16.13 -10.44
CA GLU A 59 -0.39 -17.38 -10.91
C GLU A 59 0.35 -17.22 -12.25
N GLN A 60 -0.06 -16.23 -13.05
CA GLN A 60 0.55 -15.88 -14.33
C GLN A 60 1.62 -14.77 -14.19
N GLY A 61 2.01 -14.44 -12.95
CA GLY A 61 3.00 -13.42 -12.63
C GLY A 61 2.51 -11.99 -12.83
N ILE A 62 1.19 -11.76 -12.85
CA ILE A 62 0.58 -10.43 -12.93
C ILE A 62 -0.06 -10.11 -11.58
N PHE A 63 0.56 -9.21 -10.84
CA PHE A 63 0.14 -8.90 -9.49
C PHE A 63 -0.73 -7.64 -9.46
N ILE A 64 -2.00 -7.82 -9.09
CA ILE A 64 -2.92 -6.70 -8.84
C ILE A 64 -2.89 -6.35 -7.35
N PRO A 65 -2.86 -5.06 -6.97
CA PRO A 65 -2.85 -4.65 -5.56
C PRO A 65 -3.98 -5.31 -4.75
N SER A 66 -3.66 -5.88 -3.58
CA SER A 66 -4.67 -6.50 -2.72
C SER A 66 -4.29 -6.41 -1.24
N ALA A 67 -4.83 -5.45 -0.51
CA ALA A 67 -4.52 -5.28 0.92
C ALA A 67 -5.23 -6.32 1.82
N CYS A 68 -6.32 -6.95 1.34
CA CYS A 68 -7.11 -7.92 2.11
C CYS A 68 -6.85 -9.38 1.74
N GLY A 69 -5.96 -9.66 0.77
CA GLY A 69 -5.71 -11.01 0.27
C GLY A 69 -6.93 -11.63 -0.42
N GLY A 70 -7.75 -10.81 -1.08
CA GLY A 70 -8.89 -11.27 -1.88
C GLY A 70 -10.23 -11.45 -1.14
N ARG A 71 -10.35 -10.94 0.10
CA ARG A 71 -11.59 -11.01 0.89
C ARG A 71 -12.70 -10.04 0.45
N GLY A 72 -12.45 -9.19 -0.55
CA GLY A 72 -13.44 -8.24 -1.05
C GLY A 72 -13.77 -7.09 -0.10
N SER A 73 -12.84 -6.70 0.79
CA SER A 73 -13.10 -5.69 1.83
C SER A 73 -12.27 -4.40 1.70
N CYS A 74 -11.24 -4.37 0.85
CA CYS A 74 -10.31 -3.24 0.76
C CYS A 74 -10.48 -2.36 -0.49
N GLY A 75 -11.10 -2.87 -1.55
CA GLY A 75 -11.27 -2.11 -2.80
C GLY A 75 -9.99 -1.84 -3.59
N ALA A 76 -8.83 -2.39 -3.22
CA ALA A 76 -7.56 -2.13 -3.91
C ALA A 76 -7.42 -2.89 -5.25
N CYS A 77 -8.09 -4.03 -5.39
CA CYS A 77 -7.92 -4.94 -6.54
C CYS A 77 -8.80 -4.54 -7.75
N LYS A 78 -8.89 -3.24 -8.03
CA LYS A 78 -9.69 -2.72 -9.14
C LYS A 78 -9.03 -3.06 -10.47
N VAL A 79 -9.82 -3.56 -11.40
CA VAL A 79 -9.42 -3.84 -12.77
C VAL A 79 -10.56 -3.44 -13.70
N LYS A 80 -10.23 -2.93 -14.88
CA LYS A 80 -11.23 -2.62 -15.89
C LYS A 80 -11.54 -3.87 -16.71
N VAL A 81 -12.82 -4.22 -16.77
CA VAL A 81 -13.31 -5.39 -17.50
C VAL A 81 -14.10 -4.91 -18.71
N LEU A 82 -13.68 -5.34 -19.89
CA LEU A 82 -14.27 -4.95 -21.17
C LEU A 82 -15.33 -5.95 -21.65
N SER A 83 -15.29 -7.19 -21.16
CA SER A 83 -16.31 -8.21 -21.42
C SER A 83 -17.53 -8.03 -20.50
N ASP A 84 -18.70 -8.48 -20.96
CA ASP A 84 -19.86 -8.65 -20.10
C ASP A 84 -19.66 -9.89 -19.21
N ILE A 85 -19.50 -9.68 -17.90
CA ILE A 85 -19.32 -10.72 -16.88
C ILE A 85 -20.51 -10.77 -15.90
N GLY A 86 -21.64 -10.18 -16.29
CA GLY A 86 -22.82 -10.06 -15.46
C GLY A 86 -22.79 -8.88 -14.47
N PRO A 87 -23.80 -8.78 -13.58
CA PRO A 87 -24.00 -7.60 -12.74
C PRO A 87 -22.89 -7.43 -11.69
N ILE A 88 -22.75 -6.21 -11.19
CA ILE A 88 -21.88 -5.89 -10.06
C ILE A 88 -22.36 -6.65 -8.81
N LEU A 89 -21.46 -7.35 -8.14
CA LEU A 89 -21.78 -8.14 -6.96
C LEU A 89 -22.04 -7.23 -5.74
N PRO A 90 -22.86 -7.67 -4.77
CA PRO A 90 -23.08 -6.92 -3.53
C PRO A 90 -21.81 -6.67 -2.72
N THR A 91 -20.78 -7.50 -2.88
CA THR A 91 -19.46 -7.32 -2.26
C THR A 91 -18.60 -6.26 -2.96
N GLU A 92 -18.88 -6.00 -4.24
CA GLU A 92 -18.18 -4.98 -5.03
C GLU A 92 -18.81 -3.59 -4.86
N ALA A 93 -20.15 -3.53 -4.84
CA ALA A 93 -20.91 -2.29 -4.91
C ALA A 93 -20.53 -1.20 -3.87
N PRO A 94 -20.19 -1.52 -2.60
CA PRO A 94 -19.79 -0.53 -1.60
C PRO A 94 -18.39 0.06 -1.82
N LEU A 95 -17.56 -0.59 -2.65
CA LEU A 95 -16.14 -0.26 -2.85
C LEU A 95 -15.88 0.38 -4.23
N LEU A 96 -16.93 0.57 -5.02
CA LEU A 96 -16.89 1.15 -6.36
C LEU A 96 -17.68 2.46 -6.40
N GLU A 97 -17.07 3.48 -6.96
CA GLU A 97 -17.71 4.76 -7.26
C GLU A 97 -18.61 4.68 -8.51
N GLU A 98 -19.53 5.62 -8.69
CA GLU A 98 -20.50 5.57 -9.79
C GLU A 98 -19.88 5.76 -11.19
N ASN A 99 -18.80 6.53 -11.29
CA ASN A 99 -17.97 6.62 -12.51
C ASN A 99 -17.26 5.29 -12.80
N GLU A 100 -16.65 4.68 -11.79
CA GLU A 100 -15.95 3.39 -11.91
C GLU A 100 -16.89 2.29 -12.42
N LYS A 101 -18.12 2.24 -11.90
CA LYS A 101 -19.15 1.31 -12.36
C LYS A 101 -19.49 1.50 -13.84
N LYS A 102 -19.55 2.74 -14.32
CA LYS A 102 -19.84 3.07 -15.73
C LYS A 102 -18.67 2.74 -16.65
N GLU A 103 -17.45 2.84 -16.15
CA GLU A 103 -16.22 2.52 -16.89
C GLU A 103 -15.90 1.02 -16.93
N GLY A 104 -16.72 0.18 -16.28
CA GLY A 104 -16.52 -1.27 -16.24
C GLY A 104 -15.46 -1.70 -15.23
N ILE A 105 -15.16 -0.87 -14.22
CA ILE A 105 -14.25 -1.24 -13.13
C ILE A 105 -14.93 -2.27 -12.22
N ARG A 106 -14.18 -3.33 -11.90
CA ARG A 106 -14.62 -4.45 -11.08
C ARG A 106 -13.53 -4.85 -10.09
N LEU A 107 -13.89 -5.61 -9.06
CA LEU A 107 -12.90 -6.14 -8.11
C LEU A 107 -12.41 -7.52 -8.58
N SER A 108 -11.15 -7.60 -9.03
CA SER A 108 -10.57 -8.85 -9.55
C SER A 108 -10.64 -10.01 -8.55
N CYS A 109 -10.65 -9.75 -7.25
CA CYS A 109 -10.78 -10.82 -6.25
C CYS A 109 -12.19 -11.40 -6.11
N GLN A 110 -13.22 -10.71 -6.60
CA GLN A 110 -14.62 -11.14 -6.49
C GLN A 110 -15.13 -11.77 -7.78
N ILE A 111 -14.50 -11.46 -8.92
CA ILE A 111 -14.83 -12.01 -10.23
C ILE A 111 -14.23 -13.40 -10.37
N LYS A 112 -15.07 -14.41 -10.66
CA LYS A 112 -14.58 -15.73 -11.07
C LYS A 112 -14.45 -15.80 -12.58
N VAL A 113 -13.32 -16.31 -13.07
CA VAL A 113 -13.08 -16.48 -14.51
C VAL A 113 -13.85 -17.71 -14.99
N LYS A 114 -14.98 -17.53 -15.69
CA LYS A 114 -15.86 -18.64 -16.12
C LYS A 114 -15.96 -18.80 -17.64
N GLU A 115 -15.57 -17.77 -18.36
CA GLU A 115 -15.60 -17.66 -19.82
C GLU A 115 -14.46 -16.73 -20.24
N ASP A 116 -14.31 -16.47 -21.54
CA ASP A 116 -13.27 -15.58 -22.05
C ASP A 116 -13.51 -14.14 -21.60
N ILE A 117 -12.53 -13.54 -20.91
CA ILE A 117 -12.65 -12.19 -20.35
C ILE A 117 -11.56 -11.29 -20.94
N LYS A 118 -12.01 -10.13 -21.42
CA LYS A 118 -11.15 -9.01 -21.82
C LYS A 118 -10.99 -8.04 -20.67
N ILE A 119 -9.75 -7.72 -20.33
CA ILE A 119 -9.41 -6.78 -19.25
C ILE A 119 -8.37 -5.77 -19.70
N GLU A 120 -8.36 -4.63 -19.02
CA GLU A 120 -7.35 -3.60 -19.17
C GLU A 120 -6.62 -3.41 -17.84
N ILE A 121 -5.29 -3.54 -17.88
CA ILE A 121 -4.39 -3.45 -16.74
C ILE A 121 -3.38 -2.33 -17.03
N PRO A 122 -3.19 -1.38 -16.09
CA PRO A 122 -2.16 -0.36 -16.21
C PRO A 122 -0.78 -0.96 -16.46
N GLU A 123 -0.03 -0.39 -17.41
CA GLU A 123 1.28 -0.94 -17.79
C GLU A 123 2.26 -1.04 -16.61
N GLU A 124 2.14 -0.12 -15.65
CA GLU A 124 2.97 -0.08 -14.45
C GLU A 124 2.87 -1.36 -13.61
N LEU A 125 1.73 -2.06 -13.64
CA LEU A 125 1.54 -3.31 -12.89
C LEU A 125 2.29 -4.51 -13.49
N PHE A 126 2.77 -4.43 -14.74
CA PHE A 126 3.61 -5.49 -15.30
C PHE A 126 5.04 -5.49 -14.75
N ASN A 127 5.47 -4.41 -14.10
CA ASN A 127 6.75 -4.34 -13.41
C ASN A 127 6.71 -4.92 -11.99
N VAL A 128 5.52 -5.19 -11.46
CA VAL A 128 5.33 -5.74 -10.12
C VAL A 128 5.81 -7.19 -10.09
N ARG A 129 6.58 -7.53 -9.07
CA ARG A 129 7.08 -8.89 -8.83
C ARG A 129 6.96 -9.28 -7.36
N GLU A 130 6.99 -10.58 -7.11
CA GLU A 130 7.26 -11.09 -5.77
C GLU A 130 8.78 -11.18 -5.57
N PHE A 131 9.24 -10.75 -4.39
CA PHE A 131 10.64 -10.80 -3.99
C PHE A 131 10.78 -11.64 -2.72
N LYS A 132 11.72 -12.58 -2.75
CA LYS A 132 12.28 -13.18 -1.55
C LYS A 132 13.29 -12.22 -0.96
N THR A 133 13.15 -11.93 0.33
CA THR A 133 14.02 -10.97 1.02
C THR A 133 14.46 -11.53 2.35
N LYS A 134 15.51 -10.92 2.90
CA LYS A 134 16.03 -11.18 4.25
C LYS A 134 16.03 -9.88 5.03
N ILE A 135 15.63 -9.93 6.29
CA ILE A 135 15.71 -8.76 7.18
C ILE A 135 17.17 -8.48 7.47
N GLU A 136 17.66 -7.33 7.02
CA GLU A 136 19.02 -6.87 7.26
C GLU A 136 19.12 -6.24 8.66
N SER A 137 18.20 -5.33 8.99
CA SER A 137 18.18 -4.66 10.29
C SER A 137 16.78 -4.25 10.72
N ILE A 138 16.60 -4.17 12.04
CA ILE A 138 15.39 -3.64 12.67
C ILE A 138 15.80 -2.62 13.73
N LYS A 139 15.31 -1.38 13.61
CA LYS A 139 15.61 -0.30 14.54
C LYS A 139 14.34 0.31 15.11
N ASP A 140 14.28 0.42 16.44
CA ASP A 140 13.20 1.14 17.12
C ASP A 140 13.42 2.66 16.91
N MET A 141 12.50 3.31 16.20
CA MET A 141 12.56 4.74 15.89
C MET A 141 11.81 5.56 16.92
N THR A 142 10.69 5.04 17.40
CA THR A 142 9.91 5.57 18.52
C THR A 142 9.43 4.39 19.38
N HIS A 143 8.60 4.66 20.38
CA HIS A 143 7.95 3.63 21.18
C HIS A 143 7.00 2.71 20.39
N ASP A 144 6.54 3.13 19.20
CA ASP A 144 5.58 2.39 18.38
C ASP A 144 5.93 2.36 16.88
N ILE A 145 7.09 2.85 16.44
CA ILE A 145 7.53 2.79 15.05
C ILE A 145 8.87 2.08 14.97
N LYS A 146 8.95 1.07 14.10
CA LYS A 146 10.19 0.40 13.71
C LYS A 146 10.57 0.75 12.30
N GLU A 147 11.86 0.99 12.09
CA GLU A 147 12.49 0.93 10.79
C GLU A 147 12.88 -0.52 10.51
N VAL A 148 12.44 -1.04 9.38
CA VAL A 148 12.75 -2.41 8.93
C VAL A 148 13.42 -2.30 7.58
N ARG A 149 14.69 -2.71 7.53
CA ARG A 149 15.47 -2.75 6.30
C ARG A 149 15.64 -4.19 5.84
N LEU A 150 15.41 -4.43 4.56
CA LEU A 150 15.46 -5.75 3.96
C LEU A 150 16.37 -5.78 2.73
N GLU A 151 17.11 -6.88 2.60
CA GLU A 151 17.97 -7.23 1.47
C GLU A 151 17.17 -8.09 0.49
N LEU A 152 17.18 -7.73 -0.79
CA LEU A 152 16.53 -8.51 -1.85
C LEU A 152 17.41 -9.68 -2.27
N LEU A 153 16.86 -10.90 -2.19
CA LEU A 153 17.57 -12.13 -2.54
C LEU A 153 17.16 -12.66 -3.92
N GLU A 154 15.87 -12.61 -4.25
CA GLU A 154 15.36 -13.12 -5.53
C GLU A 154 14.02 -12.48 -5.90
N PRO A 155 13.96 -11.66 -6.97
CA PRO A 155 15.08 -11.06 -7.69
C PRO A 155 15.99 -10.19 -6.77
N GLU A 156 17.26 -10.02 -7.13
CA GLU A 156 18.25 -9.24 -6.34
C GLU A 156 18.13 -7.71 -6.53
N SER A 157 17.24 -7.26 -7.42
CA SER A 157 17.08 -5.84 -7.77
C SER A 157 15.63 -5.47 -8.04
N ILE A 158 15.21 -4.31 -7.55
CA ILE A 158 13.90 -3.70 -7.80
C ILE A 158 14.06 -2.32 -8.45
N ASP A 159 13.17 -1.99 -9.39
CA ASP A 159 13.01 -0.64 -9.94
C ASP A 159 11.69 -0.07 -9.44
N PHE A 160 11.72 1.07 -8.75
CA PHE A 160 10.53 1.77 -8.24
C PHE A 160 10.69 3.30 -8.34
N LYS A 161 9.59 4.03 -8.21
CA LYS A 161 9.57 5.50 -8.06
C LYS A 161 9.48 5.85 -6.57
N ALA A 162 10.23 6.84 -6.14
CA ALA A 162 10.19 7.31 -4.76
C ALA A 162 8.74 7.68 -4.34
N GLY A 163 8.32 7.17 -3.19
CA GLY A 163 6.95 7.29 -2.67
C GLY A 163 6.01 6.11 -2.99
N GLN A 164 6.44 5.14 -3.83
CA GLN A 164 5.74 3.87 -4.00
C GLN A 164 5.80 2.98 -2.75
N TYR A 165 4.95 1.95 -2.71
CA TYR A 165 4.84 1.01 -1.61
C TYR A 165 5.03 -0.44 -2.06
N SER A 166 5.32 -1.32 -1.09
CA SER A 166 5.32 -2.77 -1.28
C SER A 166 4.40 -3.44 -0.28
N GLN A 167 3.93 -4.64 -0.60
CA GLN A 167 3.12 -5.44 0.30
C GLN A 167 3.98 -6.49 0.99
N LEU A 168 4.07 -6.41 2.32
CA LEU A 168 4.75 -7.41 3.14
C LEU A 168 3.86 -8.64 3.28
N ILE A 169 4.39 -9.82 2.96
CA ILE A 169 3.71 -11.10 3.10
C ILE A 169 3.93 -11.63 4.51
N ILE A 170 2.93 -11.47 5.36
CA ILE A 170 2.98 -11.87 6.77
C ILE A 170 2.64 -13.35 6.89
N PRO A 171 3.57 -14.19 7.38
CA PRO A 171 3.35 -15.61 7.53
C PRO A 171 2.36 -15.91 8.67
N LYS A 172 2.01 -17.17 8.81
CA LYS A 172 1.21 -17.66 9.94
C LYS A 172 2.04 -17.58 11.21
N TYR A 173 1.49 -17.01 12.28
CA TYR A 173 2.16 -16.93 13.58
C TYR A 173 1.15 -16.98 14.73
N GLY A 174 1.54 -17.57 15.86
CA GLY A 174 0.68 -17.67 17.04
C GLY A 174 -0.74 -18.20 16.73
N LYS A 175 -1.75 -17.35 16.93
CA LYS A 175 -3.18 -17.64 16.65
C LYS A 175 -3.60 -17.37 15.20
N ILE A 176 -2.78 -16.66 14.41
CA ILE A 176 -3.07 -16.34 13.02
C ILE A 176 -2.73 -17.56 12.15
N LYS A 177 -3.78 -18.20 11.61
CA LYS A 177 -3.66 -19.47 10.87
C LYS A 177 -3.60 -19.29 9.35
N GLU A 178 -3.74 -18.07 8.87
CA GLU A 178 -3.72 -17.73 7.46
C GLU A 178 -2.63 -16.69 7.19
N GLN A 179 -1.99 -16.80 6.04
CA GLN A 179 -1.09 -15.76 5.55
C GLN A 179 -1.91 -14.50 5.24
N THR A 180 -1.32 -13.34 5.46
CA THR A 180 -1.93 -12.07 5.04
C THR A 180 -0.89 -11.15 4.43
N GLN A 181 -1.35 -10.09 3.78
CA GLN A 181 -0.49 -9.11 3.13
C GLN A 181 -0.90 -7.71 3.55
N ARG A 182 0.05 -6.80 3.77
CA ARG A 182 -0.26 -5.39 4.05
C ARG A 182 0.72 -4.48 3.34
N ALA A 183 0.19 -3.37 2.83
CA ALA A 183 0.97 -2.33 2.16
C ALA A 183 1.76 -1.51 3.17
N TYR A 184 3.01 -1.22 2.83
CA TYR A 184 3.88 -0.30 3.55
C TYR A 184 4.69 0.49 2.53
N SER A 185 4.65 1.82 2.63
CA SER A 185 5.39 2.70 1.72
C SER A 185 6.90 2.52 1.92
N ILE A 186 7.63 2.50 0.80
CA ILE A 186 9.09 2.36 0.79
C ILE A 186 9.68 3.69 1.27
N SER A 187 10.56 3.64 2.28
CA SER A 187 11.26 4.80 2.82
C SER A 187 12.68 4.98 2.32
N SER A 188 13.25 3.96 1.68
CA SER A 188 14.57 4.04 1.02
C SER A 188 14.51 4.75 -0.33
N VAL A 189 15.68 5.17 -0.81
CA VAL A 189 15.87 5.75 -2.14
C VAL A 189 15.80 4.71 -3.26
N PRO A 190 15.26 5.05 -4.45
CA PRO A 190 15.26 4.18 -5.62
C PRO A 190 16.64 3.80 -6.18
N SER A 191 17.69 4.53 -5.83
CA SER A 191 19.06 4.24 -6.25
C SER A 191 19.63 2.99 -5.58
N ASP A 192 19.17 2.66 -4.37
CA ASP A 192 19.48 1.41 -3.67
C ASP A 192 18.58 0.29 -4.18
N LYS A 193 18.99 -0.33 -5.28
CA LYS A 193 18.18 -1.35 -5.95
C LYS A 193 18.12 -2.68 -5.21
N SER A 194 19.03 -2.94 -4.28
CA SER A 194 19.14 -4.24 -3.60
C SER A 194 18.53 -4.25 -2.19
N HIS A 195 18.09 -3.10 -1.68
CA HIS A 195 17.43 -3.02 -0.37
C HIS A 195 16.16 -2.19 -0.41
N LEU A 196 15.23 -2.53 0.47
CA LEU A 196 14.10 -1.66 0.79
C LEU A 196 14.07 -1.37 2.28
N GLU A 197 13.61 -0.19 2.63
CA GLU A 197 13.39 0.25 4.00
C GLU A 197 11.91 0.60 4.17
N PHE A 198 11.36 0.30 5.36
CA PHE A 198 9.98 0.61 5.71
C PHE A 198 9.91 1.19 7.12
N LEU A 199 8.99 2.13 7.34
CA LEU A 199 8.67 2.64 8.67
C LEU A 199 7.31 2.11 9.11
N ILE A 200 7.32 1.19 10.06
CA ILE A 200 6.15 0.38 10.42
C ILE A 200 5.69 0.73 11.82
N ARG A 201 4.52 1.39 11.90
CA ARG A 201 3.86 1.69 13.16
C ARG A 201 3.11 0.48 13.73
N LEU A 202 3.22 0.24 15.03
CA LEU A 202 2.41 -0.72 15.76
C LEU A 202 0.96 -0.24 15.83
N VAL A 203 0.06 -1.05 15.28
CA VAL A 203 -1.38 -0.85 15.43
C VAL A 203 -1.87 -1.90 16.43
N PRO A 204 -2.44 -1.51 17.59
CA PRO A 204 -2.92 -2.46 18.57
C PRO A 204 -3.90 -3.47 17.97
N GLY A 205 -3.59 -4.77 18.12
CA GLY A 205 -4.39 -5.86 17.55
C GLY A 205 -4.22 -6.07 16.04
N GLY A 206 -3.34 -5.31 15.38
CA GLY A 206 -3.04 -5.42 13.97
C GLY A 206 -2.19 -6.66 13.66
N ILE A 207 -2.65 -7.51 12.74
CA ILE A 207 -1.95 -8.76 12.40
C ILE A 207 -0.53 -8.50 11.88
N ALA A 208 -0.38 -7.63 10.89
CA ALA A 208 0.92 -7.40 10.26
C ALA A 208 1.89 -6.64 11.16
N THR A 209 1.38 -5.61 11.84
CA THR A 209 2.20 -4.73 12.68
C THR A 209 2.63 -5.44 13.96
N THR A 210 1.76 -6.23 14.60
CA THR A 210 2.16 -7.13 15.71
C THR A 210 3.24 -8.11 15.27
N TYR A 211 3.15 -8.70 14.08
CA TYR A 211 4.20 -9.59 13.58
C TYR A 211 5.55 -8.89 13.48
N VAL A 212 5.59 -7.70 12.85
CA VAL A 212 6.82 -6.91 12.72
C VAL A 212 7.40 -6.50 14.08
N HIS A 213 6.53 -6.15 15.03
CA HIS A 213 6.97 -5.63 16.32
C HIS A 213 7.36 -6.71 17.33
N GLU A 214 6.73 -7.88 17.30
CA GLU A 214 6.86 -8.91 18.34
C GLU A 214 7.47 -10.23 17.86
N HIS A 215 7.52 -10.48 16.53
CA HIS A 215 7.90 -11.79 15.99
C HIS A 215 8.97 -11.75 14.89
N LEU A 216 9.17 -10.61 14.23
CA LEU A 216 10.18 -10.45 13.19
C LEU A 216 11.55 -10.25 13.83
N GLU A 217 12.53 -11.02 13.36
CA GLU A 217 13.92 -10.95 13.82
C GLU A 217 14.87 -10.65 12.65
N GLU A 218 16.00 -10.03 12.95
CA GLU A 218 17.08 -9.82 11.97
C GLU A 218 17.57 -11.17 11.42
N GLY A 219 17.85 -11.21 10.12
CA GLY A 219 18.25 -12.41 9.40
C GLY A 219 17.11 -13.33 8.97
N GLN A 220 15.87 -13.06 9.39
CA GLN A 220 14.70 -13.83 8.97
C GLN A 220 14.31 -13.52 7.51
N ASN A 221 13.70 -14.48 6.81
CA ASN A 221 13.14 -14.23 5.48
C ASN A 221 11.72 -13.66 5.57
N LEU A 222 11.40 -12.67 4.72
CA LEU A 222 10.07 -12.08 4.61
C LEU A 222 9.77 -11.69 3.17
N ASN A 223 8.92 -12.44 2.47
CA ASN A 223 8.60 -12.10 1.08
C ASN A 223 7.80 -10.78 0.99
N ILE A 224 7.98 -10.08 -0.12
CA ILE A 224 7.22 -8.87 -0.46
C ILE A 224 6.70 -8.96 -1.89
N VAL A 225 5.66 -8.17 -2.20
CA VAL A 225 5.18 -7.96 -3.57
C VAL A 225 5.17 -6.47 -3.86
N GLY A 226 5.73 -6.03 -4.98
CA GLY A 226 5.80 -4.61 -5.33
C GLY A 226 6.65 -4.33 -6.57
N PRO A 227 6.89 -3.05 -6.89
CA PRO A 227 6.35 -1.87 -6.21
C PRO A 227 4.95 -1.51 -6.72
N PHE A 228 4.16 -0.82 -5.90
CA PHE A 228 2.81 -0.34 -6.21
C PHE A 228 2.65 1.14 -5.89
N GLY A 229 1.57 1.74 -6.37
CA GLY A 229 1.14 3.09 -5.99
C GLY A 229 1.60 4.17 -6.96
N ASP A 230 0.90 5.30 -6.89
CA ASP A 230 1.01 6.47 -7.76
C ASP A 230 1.38 7.76 -7.00
N PHE A 231 1.69 7.62 -5.71
CA PHE A 231 2.15 8.69 -4.83
C PHE A 231 3.63 8.97 -5.04
N TYR A 232 3.95 9.68 -6.12
CA TYR A 232 5.32 10.11 -6.44
C TYR A 232 5.34 11.57 -6.89
N ARG A 233 6.50 12.23 -6.78
CA ARG A 233 6.72 13.62 -7.22
C ARG A 233 6.27 13.81 -8.67
N ARG A 234 5.49 14.86 -8.93
CA ARG A 234 5.14 15.29 -10.30
C ARG A 234 6.25 16.13 -10.91
N ASP A 235 6.42 16.03 -12.23
CA ASP A 235 7.44 16.77 -12.96
C ASP A 235 6.96 18.18 -13.31
N THR A 236 6.97 19.05 -12.31
CA THR A 236 6.52 20.46 -12.34
C THR A 236 7.42 21.33 -11.47
N ASP A 237 7.33 22.65 -11.64
CA ASP A 237 8.03 23.68 -10.86
C ASP A 237 7.21 24.24 -9.68
N ALA A 238 6.02 23.67 -9.43
CA ALA A 238 5.13 24.10 -8.35
C ALA A 238 5.78 23.93 -6.97
N THR A 239 5.46 24.76 -5.99
CA THR A 239 5.96 24.56 -4.61
C THR A 239 5.42 23.24 -4.04
N MET A 240 6.28 22.39 -3.46
CA MET A 240 5.86 21.18 -2.75
C MET A 240 5.44 21.52 -1.33
N VAL A 241 4.24 21.10 -0.96
CA VAL A 241 3.74 21.17 0.41
C VAL A 241 3.51 19.75 0.90
N CYS A 242 4.51 19.20 1.57
CA CYS A 242 4.52 17.84 2.10
C CYS A 242 3.99 17.85 3.54
N VAL A 243 3.04 16.97 3.86
CA VAL A 243 2.50 16.83 5.23
C VAL A 243 2.46 15.37 5.64
N ALA A 244 3.14 15.04 6.73
CA ALA A 244 3.14 13.68 7.26
C ALA A 244 2.91 13.60 8.77
N GLY A 245 2.48 12.43 9.23
CA GLY A 245 2.38 12.11 10.65
C GLY A 245 2.51 10.61 10.92
N GLY A 246 3.15 10.25 12.02
CA GLY A 246 3.49 8.86 12.34
C GLY A 246 4.33 8.22 11.22
N SER A 247 4.03 6.97 10.85
CA SER A 247 4.73 6.27 9.76
C SER A 247 4.56 6.90 8.37
N GLY A 248 3.69 7.90 8.22
CA GLY A 248 3.52 8.62 6.95
C GLY A 248 4.75 9.40 6.48
N MET A 249 5.78 9.50 7.31
CA MET A 249 7.09 10.02 6.88
C MET A 249 7.75 9.15 5.80
N ALA A 250 7.46 7.83 5.75
CA ALA A 250 8.14 6.89 4.85
C ALA A 250 8.21 7.35 3.39
N PRO A 251 7.08 7.57 2.69
CA PRO A 251 7.15 7.95 1.29
C PRO A 251 7.73 9.36 1.09
N ILE A 252 7.53 10.28 2.05
CA ILE A 252 8.08 11.64 1.96
C ILE A 252 9.60 11.62 2.09
N LYS A 253 10.15 10.80 3.01
CA LYS A 253 11.60 10.58 3.13
C LYS A 253 12.17 10.07 1.82
N SER A 254 11.59 9.02 1.25
CA SER A 254 12.02 8.46 -0.04
C SER A 254 12.03 9.52 -1.15
N ILE A 255 10.97 10.33 -1.25
CA ILE A 255 10.87 11.40 -2.26
C ILE A 255 11.95 12.46 -2.07
N ILE A 256 12.14 12.98 -0.85
CA ILE A 256 13.11 14.07 -0.60
C ILE A 256 14.55 13.56 -0.80
N GLU A 257 14.85 12.34 -0.38
CA GLU A 257 16.18 11.74 -0.59
C GLU A 257 16.47 11.50 -2.08
N ASP A 258 15.51 10.98 -2.84
CA ASP A 258 15.64 10.78 -4.30
C ASP A 258 15.85 12.12 -5.03
N MET A 259 15.15 13.16 -4.61
CA MET A 259 15.36 14.52 -5.13
C MET A 259 16.76 15.04 -4.82
N TYR A 260 17.26 14.80 -3.59
CA TYR A 260 18.59 15.22 -3.19
C TYR A 260 19.69 14.50 -3.99
N GLU A 261 19.60 13.18 -4.16
CA GLU A 261 20.58 12.41 -4.94
C GLU A 261 20.62 12.78 -6.41
N LYS A 262 19.48 13.17 -6.98
CA LYS A 262 19.36 13.63 -8.37
C LYS A 262 19.63 15.11 -8.56
N GLU A 263 20.00 15.83 -7.50
CA GLU A 263 20.24 17.28 -7.50
C GLU A 263 19.02 18.10 -7.99
N MET A 264 17.80 17.62 -7.71
CA MET A 264 16.54 18.23 -8.12
C MET A 264 16.12 19.36 -7.15
N PHE A 265 16.83 20.48 -7.24
CA PHE A 265 16.62 21.67 -6.40
C PHE A 265 15.79 22.77 -7.09
N ASP A 266 14.95 22.38 -8.04
CA ASP A 266 14.23 23.24 -8.98
C ASP A 266 13.00 23.94 -8.38
N ARG A 267 12.56 23.54 -7.19
CA ARG A 267 11.33 24.01 -6.53
C ARG A 267 11.48 24.09 -5.01
N GLU A 268 10.72 24.98 -4.38
CA GLU A 268 10.63 25.06 -2.91
C GLU A 268 9.90 23.83 -2.36
N ILE A 269 10.36 23.31 -1.23
CA ILE A 269 9.80 22.14 -0.54
C ILE A 269 9.55 22.50 0.91
N TRP A 270 8.29 22.47 1.32
CA TRP A 270 7.87 22.68 2.70
C TRP A 270 7.39 21.36 3.27
N TYR A 271 8.14 20.80 4.22
CA TYR A 271 7.82 19.51 4.84
C TYR A 271 7.36 19.69 6.28
N PHE A 272 6.06 19.51 6.50
CA PHE A 272 5.41 19.56 7.80
C PHE A 272 5.29 18.15 8.39
N PHE A 273 5.90 17.93 9.55
CA PHE A 273 5.81 16.64 10.26
C PHE A 273 5.13 16.80 11.62
N GLY A 274 3.91 16.28 11.71
CA GLY A 274 3.08 16.37 12.90
C GLY A 274 3.24 15.17 13.83
N ALA A 275 3.50 15.45 15.10
CA ALA A 275 3.55 14.47 16.17
C ALA A 275 2.78 14.96 17.39
N ARG A 276 2.51 14.05 18.34
CA ARG A 276 1.81 14.43 19.58
C ARG A 276 2.80 15.08 20.55
N SER A 277 3.85 14.34 20.90
CA SER A 277 4.90 14.73 21.84
C SER A 277 6.28 14.39 21.27
N LYS A 278 7.36 14.82 21.93
CA LYS A 278 8.72 14.65 21.39
C LYS A 278 9.12 13.18 21.19
N LYS A 279 8.63 12.26 22.03
CA LYS A 279 8.89 10.80 21.90
C LYS A 279 8.26 10.16 20.66
N ASP A 280 7.35 10.88 19.99
CA ASP A 280 6.70 10.45 18.75
C ASP A 280 7.42 11.00 17.50
N LEU A 281 8.39 11.89 17.69
CA LEU A 281 9.25 12.38 16.63
C LEU A 281 10.45 11.44 16.43
N TYR A 282 10.87 11.33 15.18
CA TYR A 282 12.07 10.63 14.76
C TYR A 282 12.57 11.26 13.46
N TYR A 283 13.84 11.02 13.09
CA TYR A 283 14.50 11.67 11.95
C TYR A 283 14.53 13.21 11.98
N VAL A 284 14.32 13.85 13.13
CA VAL A 284 14.34 15.31 13.23
C VAL A 284 15.72 15.87 12.88
N GLU A 285 16.77 15.38 13.54
CA GLU A 285 18.14 15.81 13.30
C GLU A 285 18.59 15.51 11.86
N TYR A 286 18.10 14.40 11.30
CA TYR A 286 18.36 14.02 9.92
C TYR A 286 17.81 15.05 8.93
N PHE A 287 16.54 15.45 9.07
CA PHE A 287 15.95 16.46 8.18
C PHE A 287 16.49 17.86 8.43
N GLU A 288 16.86 18.22 9.66
CA GLU A 288 17.59 19.47 9.95
C GLU A 288 18.97 19.50 9.28
N GLU A 289 19.66 18.36 9.17
CA GLU A 289 20.89 18.25 8.40
C GLU A 289 20.65 18.31 6.89
N MET A 290 19.56 17.73 6.39
CA MET A 290 19.18 17.82 4.98
C MET A 290 18.86 19.26 4.58
N GLU A 291 18.10 20.00 5.38
CA GLU A 291 17.78 21.42 5.16
C GLU A 291 19.04 22.29 5.00
N LYS A 292 20.11 21.99 5.76
CA LYS A 292 21.42 22.67 5.60
C LYS A 292 22.09 22.38 4.25
N LYS A 293 21.86 21.20 3.68
CA LYS A 293 22.43 20.75 2.40
C LYS A 293 21.57 21.16 1.21
N MET A 294 20.26 21.20 1.39
CA MET A 294 19.23 21.48 0.39
C MET A 294 18.50 22.75 0.77
N LYS A 295 19.01 23.91 0.33
CA LYS A 295 18.54 25.24 0.78
C LYS A 295 17.07 25.56 0.44
N ASN A 296 16.47 24.83 -0.49
CA ASN A 296 15.08 24.93 -0.91
C ASN A 296 14.15 23.97 -0.13
N LEU A 297 14.69 23.16 0.78
CA LEU A 297 13.93 22.35 1.74
C LEU A 297 13.75 23.15 3.03
N HIS A 298 12.51 23.24 3.50
CA HIS A 298 12.12 23.79 4.80
C HIS A 298 11.46 22.69 5.61
N PHE A 299 12.04 22.29 6.75
CA PHE A 299 11.49 21.24 7.60
C PHE A 299 10.82 21.80 8.86
N ILE A 300 9.55 21.47 9.05
CA ILE A 300 8.70 22.07 10.09
C ILE A 300 8.08 20.94 10.94
N PRO A 301 8.82 20.43 11.94
CA PRO A 301 8.24 19.54 12.93
C PRO A 301 7.29 20.33 13.85
N ALA A 302 6.15 19.74 14.20
CA ALA A 302 5.19 20.35 15.12
C ALA A 302 4.63 19.34 16.12
N LEU A 303 4.48 19.78 17.37
CA LEU A 303 3.91 19.00 18.46
C LEU A 303 2.52 19.52 18.85
N SER A 304 1.52 18.64 18.81
CA SER A 304 0.14 19.03 19.16
C SER A 304 -0.14 19.05 20.67
N ASP A 305 0.63 18.29 21.44
CA ASP A 305 0.49 18.14 22.89
C ASP A 305 1.89 17.95 23.53
N PRO A 306 2.80 18.95 23.40
CA PRO A 306 4.15 18.83 23.95
C PRO A 306 4.11 18.73 25.47
N GLU A 307 4.85 17.77 26.03
CA GLU A 307 4.96 17.63 27.48
C GLU A 307 5.95 18.69 28.02
N PRO A 308 5.77 19.22 29.25
CA PRO A 308 6.69 20.22 29.81
C PRO A 308 8.16 19.80 29.84
N GLU A 309 8.42 18.49 29.93
CA GLU A 309 9.75 17.87 29.92
C GLU A 309 10.41 17.83 28.53
N ASP A 310 9.63 17.97 27.45
CA ASP A 310 10.13 17.94 26.07
C ASP A 310 11.06 19.13 25.77
N LYS A 311 10.90 20.24 26.50
CA LYS A 311 11.56 21.54 26.28
C LYS A 311 11.49 21.95 24.81
N TRP A 312 10.31 21.80 24.22
CA TRP A 312 10.08 22.05 22.81
C TRP A 312 10.01 23.55 22.52
N GLU A 313 10.84 24.01 21.58
CA GLU A 313 10.89 25.40 21.13
C GLU A 313 10.37 25.60 19.70
N GLY A 314 9.99 24.51 19.03
CA GLY A 314 9.44 24.54 17.66
C GLY A 314 7.95 24.86 17.60
N GLU A 315 7.33 24.58 16.45
CA GLU A 315 5.91 24.84 16.25
C GLU A 315 5.03 23.97 17.17
N THR A 316 3.93 24.54 17.65
CA THR A 316 2.98 23.87 18.55
C THR A 316 1.55 24.01 18.06
N GLY A 317 0.71 23.03 18.36
CA GLY A 317 -0.67 22.93 17.90
C GLY A 317 -0.88 21.81 16.89
N LEU A 318 -2.10 21.68 16.36
CA LEU A 318 -2.36 20.67 15.34
C LEU A 318 -1.57 21.02 14.07
N ILE A 319 -1.10 20.00 13.36
CA ILE A 319 -0.33 20.19 12.12
C ILE A 319 -1.12 21.01 11.07
N THR A 320 -2.45 20.97 11.12
CA THR A 320 -3.35 21.79 10.30
C THR A 320 -3.24 23.27 10.58
N ASP A 321 -3.09 23.66 11.86
CA ASP A 321 -2.99 25.05 12.26
C ASP A 321 -1.64 25.63 11.85
N VAL A 322 -0.58 24.83 12.02
CA VAL A 322 0.77 25.15 11.56
C VAL A 322 0.80 25.27 10.04
N LEU A 323 0.23 24.30 9.31
CA LEU A 323 0.12 24.35 7.85
C LEU A 323 -0.59 25.62 7.37
N ASP A 324 -1.76 25.94 7.94
CA ASP A 324 -2.54 27.14 7.59
C ASP A 324 -1.75 28.44 7.84
N LYS A 325 -1.05 28.52 8.98
CA LYS A 325 -0.18 29.65 9.33
C LYS A 325 0.90 29.87 8.26
N TYR A 326 1.56 28.81 7.78
CA TYR A 326 2.64 28.92 6.80
C TYR A 326 2.12 29.19 5.39
N LEU A 327 1.02 28.56 4.97
CA LEU A 327 0.37 28.83 3.69
C LEU A 327 -0.05 30.30 3.57
N LYS A 328 -0.55 30.91 4.66
CA LYS A 328 -0.99 32.31 4.64
C LYS A 328 0.15 33.32 4.68
N ASN A 329 1.23 33.02 5.41
CA ASN A 329 2.19 34.05 5.83
C ASN A 329 3.62 33.86 5.32
N GLN A 330 4.02 32.66 4.90
CA GLN A 330 5.42 32.36 4.54
C GLN A 330 5.56 31.76 3.13
N ILE A 331 4.65 30.86 2.75
CA ILE A 331 4.69 30.23 1.44
C ILE A 331 4.15 31.22 0.40
N ASP A 332 4.89 31.38 -0.70
CA ASP A 332 4.54 32.30 -1.78
C ASP A 332 3.17 31.96 -2.38
N ASN A 333 2.19 32.84 -2.19
CA ASN A 333 0.82 32.66 -2.66
C ASN A 333 0.66 32.81 -4.17
N GLU A 334 1.61 33.43 -4.87
CA GLU A 334 1.56 33.61 -6.33
C GLU A 334 2.03 32.37 -7.10
N LYS A 335 2.85 31.52 -6.47
CA LYS A 335 3.29 30.26 -7.08
C LYS A 335 2.23 29.17 -7.01
N GLU A 336 2.14 28.36 -8.06
CA GLU A 336 1.37 27.11 -8.01
C GLU A 336 1.93 26.18 -6.92
N LYS A 337 1.06 25.41 -6.29
CA LYS A 337 1.38 24.51 -5.17
C LYS A 337 0.85 23.12 -5.44
N GLU A 338 1.60 22.12 -5.01
CA GLU A 338 1.20 20.72 -5.01
C GLU A 338 1.28 20.17 -3.58
N GLY A 339 0.20 19.54 -3.13
CA GLY A 339 0.14 18.90 -1.83
C GLY A 339 0.59 17.43 -1.92
N TYR A 340 1.42 16.99 -1.00
CA TYR A 340 1.85 15.59 -0.86
C TYR A 340 1.61 15.13 0.58
N LEU A 341 0.57 14.35 0.82
CA LEU A 341 0.14 14.02 2.18
C LEU A 341 0.19 12.53 2.47
N CYS A 342 0.71 12.14 3.62
CA CYS A 342 0.71 10.74 4.04
C CYS A 342 0.52 10.60 5.54
N GLY A 343 -0.44 9.78 5.97
CA GLY A 343 -0.70 9.53 7.38
C GLY A 343 -2.12 9.04 7.64
N SER A 344 -2.62 9.29 8.87
CA SER A 344 -3.95 8.82 9.27
C SER A 344 -5.07 9.48 8.44
N PRO A 345 -6.19 8.77 8.16
CA PRO A 345 -7.30 9.34 7.40
C PRO A 345 -7.85 10.65 7.98
N GLY A 346 -7.87 10.78 9.31
CA GLY A 346 -8.32 12.00 9.99
C GLY A 346 -7.41 13.19 9.69
N MET A 347 -6.09 12.99 9.75
CA MET A 347 -5.10 14.02 9.42
C MET A 347 -5.19 14.42 7.95
N LEU A 348 -5.23 13.44 7.03
CA LEU A 348 -5.32 13.69 5.59
C LEU A 348 -6.52 14.57 5.26
N ASN A 349 -7.71 14.18 5.72
CA ASN A 349 -8.95 14.93 5.46
C ASN A 349 -8.87 16.36 5.99
N ALA A 350 -8.31 16.56 7.20
CA ALA A 350 -8.20 17.88 7.80
C ALA A 350 -7.20 18.78 7.05
N CYS A 351 -6.04 18.24 6.66
CA CYS A 351 -5.05 18.98 5.88
C CYS A 351 -5.53 19.30 4.46
N ILE A 352 -6.25 18.39 3.79
CA ILE A 352 -6.87 18.65 2.47
C ILE A 352 -7.81 19.85 2.56
N ASN A 353 -8.63 19.95 3.61
CA ASN A 353 -9.53 21.09 3.80
C ASN A 353 -8.73 22.39 3.98
N VAL A 354 -7.67 22.39 4.79
CA VAL A 354 -6.79 23.57 4.96
C VAL A 354 -6.16 23.99 3.62
N MET A 355 -5.66 23.03 2.83
CA MET A 355 -5.09 23.33 1.52
C MET A 355 -6.12 23.94 0.55
N LYS A 356 -7.36 23.41 0.55
CA LYS A 356 -8.48 23.95 -0.24
C LYS A 356 -8.88 25.36 0.20
N ASP A 357 -8.96 25.61 1.51
CA ASP A 357 -9.25 26.95 2.06
C ASP A 357 -8.16 27.97 1.68
N ASN A 358 -6.93 27.49 1.45
CA ASN A 358 -5.80 28.26 0.93
C ASN A 358 -5.65 28.16 -0.61
N GLN A 359 -6.75 27.88 -1.32
CA GLN A 359 -6.87 27.94 -2.79
C GLN A 359 -6.02 26.93 -3.58
N MET A 360 -5.53 25.86 -2.94
CA MET A 360 -4.92 24.75 -3.67
C MET A 360 -5.99 23.93 -4.39
N LYS A 361 -5.73 23.59 -5.67
CA LYS A 361 -6.66 22.79 -6.47
C LYS A 361 -6.63 21.34 -6.02
N GLU A 362 -7.80 20.69 -5.96
CA GLU A 362 -7.93 19.31 -5.48
C GLU A 362 -7.17 18.29 -6.33
N ASP A 363 -7.10 18.49 -7.64
CA ASP A 363 -6.33 17.67 -8.59
C ASP A 363 -4.81 17.84 -8.47
N LYS A 364 -4.36 18.77 -7.62
CA LYS A 364 -2.96 19.01 -7.25
C LYS A 364 -2.64 18.57 -5.82
N ILE A 365 -3.56 17.87 -5.16
CA ILE A 365 -3.35 17.31 -3.82
C ILE A 365 -3.27 15.79 -3.94
N TYR A 366 -2.05 15.27 -3.81
CA TYR A 366 -1.75 13.84 -3.84
C TYR A 366 -1.66 13.31 -2.42
N TYR A 367 -2.17 12.10 -2.19
CA TYR A 367 -2.11 11.50 -0.87
C TYR A 367 -1.96 9.98 -0.91
N ASP A 368 -1.22 9.45 0.05
CA ASP A 368 -1.13 8.02 0.34
C ASP A 368 -1.88 7.73 1.65
N LYS A 369 -3.00 7.00 1.52
CA LYS A 369 -3.95 6.78 2.62
C LYS A 369 -3.69 5.44 3.30
N PHE A 370 -3.17 5.50 4.52
CA PHE A 370 -3.00 4.31 5.36
C PHE A 370 -4.34 3.96 6.01
N ALA A 371 -4.99 2.89 5.53
CA ALA A 371 -6.32 2.44 5.98
C ALA A 371 -6.32 0.99 6.45
#